data_AF-A0AAN7NZW5-F1
#
_entry.id   AF-A0AAN7NZW5-F1
#
_cell.length_a   1.000
_cell.length_b   1.000
_cell.length_c   1.000
_cell.angle_alpha   90.00
_cell.angle_beta   90.00
_cell.angle_gamma   90.00
#
_symmetry.space_group_name_H-M   'P 1'
#
loop_
_entity.id
_entity.type
_entity.pdbx_description
1 polymer ?
#
loop_
_entity_poly.entity_id
_entity_poly.type
_entity_poly.pdbx_seq_one_letter_code
_entity_poly.pdbx_strand_id
1 'polypeptide(L)'
;MNNDWFKVNVPDEIQYRKLIITLRNYEIEYYTYEDKQNRPIKVMARGIHPTCSIKLITEDLLDNATTMKPLPLHMLSFNKSADIKDIFAINLIAGLKILLYKQILKPVWVYGVQLWGCTKKSNIKIIQTFHWYIRNDDIHKDLQVLTVSAEIKKLARKHEARLHEHENVEVLQLLENNQLTRRLKRLKPFELV
;
A
#
# COMPACT_ATOMS: atom_id res chain seq x y z
N MET A 1 -20.40 -21.15 -28.17
CA MET A 1 -19.21 -20.98 -29.00
C MET A 1 -18.98 -19.49 -29.12
N ASN A 2 -18.04 -18.92 -28.34
CA ASN A 2 -17.73 -17.50 -28.41
C ASN A 2 -16.32 -17.36 -29.01
N ASN A 3 -16.25 -16.63 -30.13
CA ASN A 3 -15.05 -16.08 -30.77
C ASN A 3 -14.14 -17.02 -31.57
N ASP A 4 -14.63 -17.86 -32.51
CA ASP A 4 -13.83 -18.53 -33.58
C ASP A 4 -12.50 -19.23 -33.20
N TRP A 5 -12.24 -19.41 -31.91
CA TRP A 5 -10.98 -19.91 -31.38
C TRP A 5 -11.25 -21.17 -30.56
N PHE A 6 -10.50 -22.22 -30.87
CA PHE A 6 -10.55 -23.49 -30.14
C PHE A 6 -9.44 -23.54 -29.10
N LYS A 7 -9.82 -23.73 -27.83
CA LYS A 7 -8.88 -23.91 -26.73
C LYS A 7 -8.56 -25.40 -26.58
N VAL A 8 -7.31 -25.78 -26.80
CA VAL A 8 -6.83 -27.16 -26.63
C VAL A 8 -5.84 -27.21 -25.49
N ASN A 9 -6.17 -27.94 -24.42
CA ASN A 9 -5.25 -28.17 -23.30
C ASN A 9 -4.55 -29.52 -23.51
N VAL A 10 -3.21 -29.50 -23.50
CA VAL A 10 -2.39 -30.70 -23.68
C VAL A 10 -1.64 -30.99 -22.38
N PRO A 11 -1.80 -32.17 -21.76
CA PRO A 11 -1.20 -32.47 -20.46
C PRO A 11 0.28 -32.86 -20.54
N ASP A 12 0.73 -33.33 -21.71
CA ASP A 12 2.07 -33.92 -21.89
C ASP A 12 2.88 -33.20 -22.98
N GLU A 13 4.20 -33.07 -22.77
CA GLU A 13 5.10 -32.34 -23.67
C GLU A 13 5.18 -33.00 -25.05
N ILE A 14 5.18 -34.34 -25.08
CA ILE A 14 5.27 -35.12 -26.33
C ILE A 14 4.04 -34.88 -27.20
N GLN A 15 2.86 -34.85 -26.59
CA GLN A 15 1.60 -34.58 -27.29
C GLN A 15 1.55 -33.14 -27.80
N TYR A 16 2.06 -32.18 -27.02
CA TYR A 16 2.11 -30.78 -27.43
C TYR A 16 2.98 -30.60 -28.66
N ARG A 17 4.17 -31.23 -28.70
CA ARG A 17 5.06 -31.18 -29.87
C ARG A 17 4.40 -31.78 -31.11
N LYS A 18 3.71 -32.92 -30.99
CA LYS A 18 2.96 -33.54 -32.10
C LYS A 18 1.87 -32.61 -32.62
N LEU A 19 1.11 -31.98 -31.71
CA LEU A 19 0.05 -31.03 -32.05
C LEU A 19 0.60 -29.84 -32.85
N ILE A 20 1.70 -29.23 -32.39
CA ILE A 20 2.33 -28.09 -33.07
C ILE A 20 2.82 -28.46 -34.47
N ILE A 21 3.40 -29.65 -34.64
CA ILE A 21 3.82 -30.15 -35.96
C ILE A 21 2.61 -30.30 -36.89
N THR A 22 1.52 -30.91 -36.40
CA THR A 22 0.30 -31.05 -37.21
C THR A 22 -0.31 -29.70 -37.60
N LEU A 23 -0.41 -28.75 -36.66
CA LEU A 23 -0.95 -27.41 -36.94
C LEU A 23 -0.11 -26.65 -37.97
N ARG A 24 1.22 -26.79 -37.91
CA ARG A 24 2.13 -26.21 -38.89
C ARG A 24 1.98 -26.83 -40.28
N ASN A 25 1.78 -28.15 -40.36
CA ASN A 25 1.58 -28.85 -41.64
C ASN A 25 0.27 -28.44 -42.34
N TYR A 26 -0.75 -28.04 -41.57
CA TYR A 26 -2.02 -27.55 -42.10
C TYR A 26 -2.08 -26.01 -42.22
N GLU A 27 -0.95 -25.31 -42.01
CA GLU A 27 -0.86 -23.84 -42.07
C GLU A 27 -1.88 -23.10 -41.18
N ILE A 28 -2.23 -23.67 -40.03
CA ILE A 28 -3.20 -23.09 -39.10
C ILE A 28 -2.49 -22.11 -38.15
N GLU A 29 -3.00 -20.89 -38.04
CA GLU A 29 -2.53 -19.93 -37.04
C GLU A 29 -2.87 -20.40 -35.62
N TYR A 30 -1.86 -20.42 -34.74
CA TYR A 30 -2.04 -20.84 -33.36
C TYR A 30 -1.27 -19.93 -32.39
N TYR A 31 -1.82 -19.79 -31.17
CA TYR A 31 -1.18 -19.08 -30.07
C TYR A 31 -0.94 -20.03 -28.91
N THR A 32 0.24 -19.93 -28.30
CA THR A 32 0.63 -20.78 -27.18
C THR A 32 0.55 -19.95 -25.90
N TYR A 33 -0.06 -20.52 -24.88
CA TYR A 33 -0.10 -19.90 -23.56
C TYR A 33 0.23 -20.95 -22.50
N GLU A 34 0.97 -20.53 -21.49
CA GLU A 34 1.23 -21.32 -20.29
C GLU A 34 0.33 -20.80 -19.16
N ASP A 35 -0.23 -21.70 -18.36
CA ASP A 35 -1.03 -21.31 -17.20
C ASP A 35 -0.19 -20.44 -16.26
N LYS A 36 -0.72 -19.27 -15.89
CA LYS A 36 -0.02 -18.34 -14.99
C LYS A 36 0.27 -18.97 -13.63
N GLN A 37 -0.52 -19.95 -13.19
CA GLN A 37 -0.32 -20.62 -11.90
C GLN A 37 0.87 -21.61 -11.93
N ASN A 38 1.19 -22.20 -13.08
CA ASN A 38 2.27 -23.18 -13.21
C ASN A 38 3.62 -22.58 -13.61
N ARG A 39 3.65 -21.28 -13.93
CA ARG A 39 4.89 -20.61 -14.35
C ARG A 39 5.90 -20.59 -13.19
N PRO A 40 7.15 -21.05 -13.40
CA PRO A 40 8.17 -20.97 -12.37
C PRO A 40 8.46 -19.50 -12.04
N ILE A 41 8.51 -19.18 -10.75
CA ILE A 41 8.89 -17.85 -10.28
C ILE A 41 10.38 -17.66 -10.56
N LYS A 42 10.72 -16.65 -11.37
CA LYS A 42 12.10 -16.28 -11.67
C LYS A 42 12.51 -15.12 -10.78
N VAL A 43 13.53 -15.31 -9.95
CA VAL A 43 14.09 -14.29 -9.06
C VAL A 43 15.43 -13.81 -9.62
N MET A 44 15.69 -12.50 -9.60
CA MET A 44 17.00 -11.93 -9.92
C MET A 44 17.76 -11.61 -8.63
N ALA A 45 18.92 -12.24 -8.45
CA ALA A 45 19.85 -11.87 -7.38
C ALA A 45 20.92 -10.92 -7.93
N ARG A 46 21.13 -9.78 -7.28
CA ARG A 46 22.19 -8.82 -7.63
C ARG A 46 23.40 -9.04 -6.71
N GLY A 47 24.61 -8.85 -7.25
CA GLY A 47 25.86 -8.92 -6.48
C GLY A 47 26.47 -10.31 -6.35
N ILE A 48 25.98 -11.30 -7.12
CA ILE A 48 26.55 -12.65 -7.16
C ILE A 48 27.45 -12.76 -8.40
N HIS A 49 28.68 -13.26 -8.22
CA HIS A 49 29.60 -13.48 -9.33
C HIS A 49 29.08 -14.61 -10.24
N PRO A 50 29.12 -14.48 -11.58
CA PRO A 50 28.50 -15.43 -12.52
C PRO A 50 28.97 -16.88 -12.41
N THR A 51 30.15 -17.14 -11.84
CA THR A 51 30.67 -18.51 -11.62
C THR A 51 30.16 -19.17 -10.35
N CYS A 52 29.44 -18.46 -9.47
CA CYS A 52 28.86 -19.07 -8.29
C CYS A 52 27.74 -20.06 -8.68
N SER A 53 27.83 -21.28 -8.17
CA SER A 53 26.85 -22.32 -8.50
C SER A 53 25.51 -22.02 -7.81
N ILE A 54 24.43 -22.19 -8.57
CA ILE A 54 23.05 -21.97 -8.08
C ILE A 54 22.72 -22.88 -6.90
N LYS A 55 23.31 -24.10 -6.87
CA LYS A 55 23.09 -25.08 -5.79
C LYS A 55 23.63 -24.59 -4.45
N LEU A 56 24.86 -24.07 -4.44
CA LEU A 56 25.47 -23.51 -3.22
C LEU A 56 24.68 -22.29 -2.73
N ILE A 57 24.21 -21.42 -3.64
CA ILE A 57 23.37 -20.28 -3.28
C ILE A 57 22.05 -20.74 -2.65
N THR A 58 21.42 -21.79 -3.19
CA THR A 58 20.18 -22.33 -2.61
C THR A 58 20.40 -22.98 -1.24
N GLU A 59 21.53 -23.65 -1.03
CA GLU A 59 21.93 -24.25 0.25
C GLU A 59 22.24 -23.15 1.29
N ASP A 60 23.03 -22.14 0.91
CA ASP A 60 23.34 -20.97 1.76
C ASP A 60 22.09 -20.18 2.13
N LEU A 61 21.13 -20.02 1.21
CA LEU A 61 19.85 -19.37 1.50
C LEU A 61 18.98 -20.21 2.43
N LEU A 62 19.04 -21.54 2.34
CA LEU A 62 18.33 -22.44 3.26
C LEU A 62 18.93 -22.36 4.67
N ASP A 63 20.25 -22.37 4.79
CA ASP A 63 20.94 -22.28 6.09
C ASP A 63 20.76 -20.89 6.73
N ASN A 64 20.83 -19.81 5.95
CA ASN A 64 20.62 -18.44 6.43
C ASN A 64 19.14 -18.07 6.66
N ALA A 65 18.18 -18.83 6.13
CA ALA A 65 16.78 -18.68 6.51
C ALA A 65 16.53 -19.00 7.99
N THR A 66 17.45 -19.75 8.62
CA THR A 66 17.40 -20.07 10.06
C THR A 66 17.98 -18.96 10.95
N THR A 67 18.84 -18.08 10.41
CA THR A 67 19.55 -17.04 11.18
C THR A 67 18.93 -15.65 11.05
N MET A 68 18.01 -15.46 10.11
CA MET A 68 17.03 -14.38 10.20
C MET A 68 16.07 -14.74 11.33
N LYS A 69 16.41 -14.43 12.59
CA LYS A 69 15.42 -14.46 13.67
C LYS A 69 14.22 -13.66 13.20
N PRO A 70 13.07 -14.29 12.90
CA PRO A 70 11.91 -13.53 12.51
C PRO A 70 11.57 -12.63 13.69
N LEU A 71 11.08 -11.42 13.42
CA LEU A 71 10.35 -10.65 14.45
C LEU A 71 9.41 -11.65 15.15
N PRO A 72 9.26 -11.61 16.49
CA PRO A 72 8.34 -12.48 17.21
C PRO A 72 6.90 -12.14 16.78
N LEU A 73 6.51 -12.66 15.63
CA LEU A 73 5.22 -12.51 15.00
C LEU A 73 4.52 -13.83 15.24
N HIS A 74 3.74 -13.88 16.32
CA HIS A 74 2.90 -15.03 16.61
C HIS A 74 1.74 -15.04 15.60
N MET A 75 1.81 -15.95 14.63
CA MET A 75 0.71 -16.17 13.70
C MET A 75 -0.42 -16.85 14.45
N LEU A 76 -1.46 -16.10 14.77
CA LEU A 76 -2.67 -16.66 15.36
C LEU A 76 -3.43 -17.41 14.26
N SER A 77 -3.36 -18.74 14.30
CA SER A 77 -4.14 -19.62 13.42
C SER A 77 -5.52 -19.84 14.05
N PHE A 78 -6.56 -19.36 13.36
CA PHE A 78 -7.95 -19.58 13.75
C PHE A 78 -8.58 -20.67 12.89
N ASN A 79 -9.41 -21.52 13.49
CA ASN A 79 -10.14 -22.56 12.77
C ASN A 79 -11.16 -21.92 11.81
N LYS A 80 -11.47 -22.56 10.67
CA LYS A 80 -12.40 -22.02 9.65
C LYS A 80 -13.81 -21.73 10.16
N SER A 81 -14.17 -22.30 11.31
CA SER A 81 -15.45 -22.11 11.99
C SER A 81 -15.49 -20.88 12.92
N ALA A 82 -14.36 -20.20 13.15
CA ALA A 82 -14.32 -19.03 14.02
C ALA A 82 -14.93 -17.81 13.32
N ASP A 83 -15.81 -17.08 14.02
CA ASP A 83 -16.38 -15.84 13.50
C ASP A 83 -15.27 -14.78 13.44
N ILE A 84 -15.15 -14.12 12.29
CA ILE A 84 -14.14 -13.07 12.05
C ILE A 84 -14.24 -11.98 13.13
N LYS A 85 -15.45 -11.74 13.67
CA LYS A 85 -15.69 -10.76 14.74
C LYS A 85 -14.88 -11.03 16.01
N ASP A 86 -14.65 -12.29 16.37
CA ASP A 86 -13.90 -12.66 17.57
C ASP A 86 -12.41 -12.33 17.43
N ILE A 87 -11.89 -12.38 16.20
CA ILE A 87 -10.50 -12.01 15.87
C ILE A 87 -10.30 -10.49 16.05
N PHE A 88 -11.28 -9.68 15.66
CA PHE A 88 -11.26 -8.24 15.85
C PHE A 88 -11.49 -7.83 17.31
N ALA A 89 -12.12 -8.68 18.12
CA ALA A 89 -12.34 -8.45 19.56
C ALA A 89 -11.09 -8.66 20.42
N ILE A 90 -9.98 -9.18 19.86
CA ILE A 90 -8.73 -9.38 20.59
C ILE A 90 -8.09 -8.01 20.87
N ASN A 91 -8.36 -7.48 22.06
CA ASN A 91 -7.86 -6.19 22.56
C ASN A 91 -6.33 -6.00 22.42
N LEU A 92 -5.54 -7.08 22.49
CA LEU A 92 -4.09 -7.02 22.36
C LEU A 92 -3.64 -6.61 20.95
N ILE A 93 -4.34 -7.08 19.91
CA ILE A 93 -4.05 -6.74 18.51
C ILE A 93 -4.54 -5.32 18.22
N ALA A 94 -5.71 -4.95 18.74
CA ALA A 94 -6.21 -3.57 18.65
C ALA A 94 -5.25 -2.58 19.34
N GLY A 95 -4.72 -2.93 20.52
CA GLY A 95 -3.73 -2.14 21.24
C GLY A 95 -2.44 -1.91 20.45
N LEU A 96 -1.90 -2.95 19.81
CA LEU A 96 -0.72 -2.84 18.94
C LEU A 96 -1.00 -1.96 17.70
N LYS A 97 -2.19 -2.07 17.10
CA LYS A 97 -2.61 -1.20 15.99
C LYS A 97 -2.71 0.27 16.43
N ILE A 98 -3.27 0.56 17.61
CA ILE A 98 -3.34 1.91 18.19
C ILE A 98 -1.94 2.45 18.46
N LEU A 99 -1.04 1.63 18.98
CA LEU A 99 0.32 2.02 19.31
C LEU A 99 1.13 2.37 18.04
N LEU A 100 1.03 1.55 16.99
CA LEU A 100 1.62 1.85 15.68
C LEU A 100 1.05 3.14 15.07
N TYR A 101 -0.27 3.36 15.19
CA TYR A 101 -0.89 4.62 14.77
C TYR A 101 -0.28 5.82 15.51
N LYS A 102 -0.21 5.76 16.84
CA LYS A 102 0.26 6.89 17.66
C LYS A 102 1.75 7.18 17.47
N GLN A 103 2.58 6.15 17.32
CA GLN A 103 4.04 6.30 17.26
C GLN A 103 4.57 6.59 15.85
N ILE A 104 3.97 6.01 14.82
CA ILE A 104 4.51 6.10 13.44
C ILE A 104 3.59 6.93 12.57
N LEU A 105 2.29 6.57 12.54
CA LEU A 105 1.37 7.21 11.60
C LEU A 105 1.11 8.67 11.93
N LYS A 106 0.83 8.94 13.20
CA LYS A 106 0.45 10.28 13.66
C LYS A 106 1.57 11.30 13.44
N PRO A 107 2.85 11.04 13.78
CA PRO A 107 3.93 11.98 13.49
C PRO A 107 4.14 12.21 11.99
N VAL A 108 4.10 11.15 11.17
CA VAL A 108 4.24 11.26 9.71
C VAL A 108 3.09 12.07 9.11
N TRP A 109 1.87 11.86 9.57
CA TRP A 109 0.70 12.64 9.14
C TRP A 109 0.79 14.10 9.58
N VAL A 110 1.14 14.38 10.83
CA VAL A 110 1.26 15.76 11.34
C VAL A 110 2.29 16.54 10.52
N TYR A 111 3.43 15.92 10.21
CA TYR A 111 4.44 16.51 9.34
C TYR A 111 3.93 16.69 7.89
N GLY A 112 3.38 15.63 7.30
CA GLY A 112 2.87 15.67 5.93
C GLY A 112 1.73 16.68 5.74
N VAL A 113 0.88 16.87 6.73
CA VAL A 113 -0.22 17.85 6.72
C VAL A 113 0.30 19.28 6.69
N GLN A 114 1.40 19.59 7.38
CA GLN A 114 1.98 20.94 7.33
C GLN A 114 2.50 21.27 5.93
N LEU A 115 3.05 20.28 5.22
CA LEU A 115 3.59 20.46 3.87
C LEU A 115 2.51 20.37 2.77
N TRP A 116 1.55 19.48 2.93
CA TRP A 116 0.57 19.09 1.91
C TRP A 116 -0.89 19.33 2.29
N GLY A 117 -1.16 20.05 3.37
CA GLY A 117 -2.52 20.33 3.87
C GLY A 117 -3.38 21.13 2.88
N CYS A 118 -2.75 21.93 2.01
CA CYS A 118 -3.41 22.70 0.96
C CYS A 118 -3.44 21.99 -0.41
N THR A 119 -3.17 20.68 -0.47
CA THR A 119 -3.19 19.93 -1.74
C THR A 119 -4.60 19.61 -2.22
N LYS A 120 -4.71 19.08 -3.45
CA LYS A 120 -5.99 18.59 -3.98
C LYS A 120 -6.52 17.44 -3.10
N LYS A 121 -7.85 17.37 -2.98
CA LYS A 121 -8.54 16.29 -2.25
C LYS A 121 -8.11 14.88 -2.69
N SER A 122 -7.79 14.69 -3.97
CA SER A 122 -7.24 13.44 -4.50
C SER A 122 -5.93 13.03 -3.82
N ASN A 123 -5.03 13.99 -3.60
CA ASN A 123 -3.72 13.74 -2.97
C ASN A 123 -3.87 13.54 -1.47
N ILE A 124 -4.80 14.26 -0.82
CA ILE A 124 -5.16 14.00 0.58
C ILE A 124 -5.67 12.57 0.77
N LYS A 125 -6.47 12.05 -0.18
CA LYS A 125 -6.94 10.66 -0.15
C LYS A 125 -5.80 9.64 -0.31
N ILE A 126 -4.77 9.97 -1.08
CA ILE A 126 -3.55 9.15 -1.18
C ILE A 126 -2.83 9.12 0.17
N ILE A 127 -2.63 10.28 0.80
CA ILE A 127 -1.97 10.39 2.12
C ILE A 127 -2.76 9.66 3.23
N GLN A 128 -4.09 9.70 3.17
CA GLN A 128 -4.97 8.98 4.09
C GLN A 128 -4.78 7.46 4.03
N THR A 129 -4.40 6.96 2.86
CA THR A 129 -4.31 5.52 2.60
C THR A 129 -2.98 5.01 3.13
N PHE A 130 -3.01 4.36 4.30
CA PHE A 130 -1.77 3.96 4.96
C PHE A 130 -1.13 2.72 4.34
N HIS A 131 -1.90 1.78 3.77
CA HIS A 131 -1.43 0.61 3.00
C HIS A 131 -2.55 0.11 2.09
N TRP A 132 -2.23 -0.54 0.96
CA TRP A 132 -3.22 -1.02 -0.01
C TRP A 132 -4.19 -2.11 0.50
N TYR A 133 -3.86 -2.76 1.63
CA TYR A 133 -4.57 -3.95 2.10
C TYR A 133 -5.65 -3.70 3.17
N ILE A 134 -5.77 -2.47 3.69
CA ILE A 134 -6.76 -2.15 4.74
C ILE A 134 -7.65 -1.01 4.24
N ARG A 135 -8.98 -1.16 4.39
CA ARG A 135 -9.91 -0.07 4.05
C ARG A 135 -9.77 1.06 5.07
N ASN A 136 -9.72 2.29 4.58
CA ASN A 136 -9.62 3.47 5.45
C ASN A 136 -10.80 3.56 6.43
N ASP A 137 -12.00 3.15 6.02
CA ASP A 137 -13.18 3.17 6.89
C ASP A 137 -13.04 2.23 8.10
N ASP A 138 -12.45 1.05 7.90
CA ASP A 138 -12.18 0.09 8.98
C ASP A 138 -11.13 0.65 9.94
N ILE A 139 -10.10 1.34 9.44
CA ILE A 139 -9.11 2.06 10.27
C ILE A 139 -9.81 3.11 11.13
N HIS A 140 -10.69 3.92 10.56
CA HIS A 140 -11.40 4.97 11.30
C HIS A 140 -12.35 4.40 12.34
N LYS A 141 -13.08 3.32 11.99
CA LYS A 141 -14.02 2.66 12.88
C LYS A 141 -13.31 1.98 14.06
N ASP A 142 -12.25 1.23 13.77
CA ASP A 142 -11.57 0.40 14.76
C ASP A 142 -10.64 1.22 15.66
N LEU A 143 -9.94 2.21 15.11
CA LEU A 143 -8.98 3.03 15.87
C LEU A 143 -9.61 4.31 16.43
N GLN A 144 -10.82 4.68 16.01
CA GLN A 144 -11.49 5.94 16.33
C GLN A 144 -10.61 7.18 16.08
N VAL A 145 -9.83 7.14 14.99
CA VAL A 145 -8.89 8.19 14.63
C VAL A 145 -9.51 9.18 13.65
N LEU A 146 -9.14 10.45 13.79
CA LEU A 146 -9.55 11.50 12.86
C LEU A 146 -9.04 11.20 11.44
N THR A 147 -9.83 11.60 10.44
CA THR A 147 -9.37 11.64 9.05
C THR A 147 -8.28 12.71 8.91
N VAL A 148 -7.36 12.51 7.97
CA VAL A 148 -6.34 13.48 7.57
C VAL A 148 -7.01 14.82 7.23
N SER A 149 -8.17 14.81 6.56
CA SER A 149 -8.91 16.04 6.28
C SER A 149 -9.38 16.76 7.55
N ALA A 150 -9.88 16.02 8.55
CA ALA A 150 -10.28 16.62 9.82
C ALA A 150 -9.05 17.12 10.62
N GLU A 151 -7.93 16.40 10.54
CA GLU A 151 -6.68 16.79 11.18
C GLU A 151 -6.10 18.07 10.57
N ILE A 152 -6.15 18.22 9.23
CA ILE A 152 -5.75 19.45 8.53
C ILE A 152 -6.54 20.65 9.09
N LYS A 153 -7.87 20.54 9.16
CA LYS A 153 -8.73 21.61 9.70
C LYS A 153 -8.45 21.90 11.18
N LYS A 154 -8.20 20.86 11.97
CA LYS A 154 -7.86 20.99 13.39
C LYS A 154 -6.54 21.74 13.58
N LEU A 155 -5.52 21.40 12.79
CA LEU A 155 -4.21 22.05 12.84
C LEU A 155 -4.26 23.48 12.31
N ALA A 156 -5.05 23.76 11.28
CA ALA A 156 -5.26 25.11 10.76
C ALA A 156 -5.88 26.02 11.83
N ARG A 157 -6.99 25.59 12.47
CA ARG A 157 -7.61 26.32 13.59
C ARG A 157 -6.67 26.53 14.77
N LYS A 158 -5.90 25.50 15.14
CA LYS A 158 -4.89 25.62 16.22
C LYS A 158 -3.77 26.58 15.85
N HIS A 159 -3.42 26.69 14.57
CA HIS A 159 -2.42 27.65 14.11
C HIS A 159 -2.94 29.07 14.20
N GLU A 160 -4.15 29.35 13.68
CA GLU A 160 -4.81 30.64 13.76
C GLU A 160 -4.96 31.11 15.23
N ALA A 161 -5.49 30.26 16.11
CA ALA A 161 -5.62 30.58 17.53
C ALA A 161 -4.28 30.97 18.17
N ARG A 162 -3.18 30.32 17.77
CA ARG A 162 -1.83 30.63 18.26
C ARG A 162 -1.31 31.97 17.72
N LEU A 163 -1.70 32.37 16.51
CA LEU A 163 -1.35 33.69 15.98
C LEU A 163 -2.06 34.79 16.77
N HIS A 164 -3.29 34.54 17.23
CA HIS A 164 -4.03 35.47 18.09
C HIS A 164 -3.44 35.62 19.50
N GLU A 165 -2.84 34.58 20.04
CA GLU A 165 -2.22 34.58 21.38
C GLU A 165 -0.75 35.06 21.35
N HIS A 166 -0.17 35.26 20.17
CA HIS A 166 1.24 35.57 20.03
C HIS A 166 1.57 37.00 20.53
N GLU A 167 2.65 37.15 21.29
CA GLU A 167 3.07 38.45 21.88
C GLU A 167 3.32 39.54 20.81
N ASN A 168 3.85 39.13 19.66
CA ASN A 168 4.11 40.04 18.54
C ASN A 168 2.82 40.31 17.74
N VAL A 169 2.33 41.55 17.82
CA VAL A 169 1.12 42.03 17.15
C VAL A 169 1.17 41.97 15.62
N GLU A 170 2.36 42.07 15.01
CA GLU A 170 2.54 42.00 13.55
C GLU A 170 2.22 40.62 12.99
N VAL A 171 2.27 39.58 13.84
CA VAL A 171 1.94 38.20 13.46
C VAL A 171 0.46 38.06 13.06
N LEU A 172 -0.42 38.93 13.59
CA LEU A 172 -1.82 38.97 13.19
C LEU A 172 -2.03 39.40 11.74
N GLN A 173 -1.12 40.20 11.18
CA GLN A 173 -1.19 40.64 9.78
C GLN A 173 -1.08 39.46 8.80
N LEU A 174 -0.53 38.31 9.23
CA LEU A 174 -0.50 37.10 8.42
C LEU A 174 -1.90 36.52 8.14
N LEU A 175 -2.91 36.92 8.92
CA LEU A 175 -4.31 36.56 8.71
C LEU A 175 -5.04 37.55 7.78
N GLU A 176 -4.46 38.72 7.51
CA GLU A 176 -5.08 39.74 6.66
C GLU A 176 -5.07 39.32 5.20
N ASN A 177 -6.27 39.17 4.61
CA ASN A 177 -6.44 38.64 3.26
C ASN A 177 -6.87 39.70 2.22
N ASN A 178 -6.83 40.98 2.59
CA ASN A 178 -7.47 42.07 1.84
C ASN A 178 -6.79 42.38 0.49
N GLN A 179 -5.55 41.92 0.25
CA GLN A 179 -4.78 42.19 -0.97
C GLN A 179 -4.34 40.93 -1.73
N LEU A 180 -5.09 39.83 -1.62
CA LEU A 180 -4.71 38.57 -2.27
C LEU A 180 -4.93 38.60 -3.79
N THR A 181 -3.87 38.96 -4.52
CA THR A 181 -3.78 38.72 -5.96
C THR A 181 -3.40 37.25 -6.21
N ARG A 182 -4.30 36.49 -6.84
CA ARG A 182 -4.11 35.05 -7.09
C ARG A 182 -3.78 34.78 -8.54
N ARG A 183 -2.58 34.22 -8.79
CA ARG A 183 -2.20 33.67 -10.10
C ARG A 183 -2.74 32.26 -10.36
N LEU A 184 -2.93 31.43 -9.32
CA LEU A 184 -3.40 30.04 -9.41
C LEU A 184 -4.52 29.75 -8.41
N LYS A 185 -5.50 28.92 -8.81
CA LYS A 185 -6.62 28.42 -7.98
C LYS A 185 -6.16 27.32 -7.00
N ARG A 186 -5.18 27.62 -6.14
CA ARG A 186 -4.75 26.71 -5.07
C ARG A 186 -5.41 27.12 -3.76
N LEU A 187 -5.78 26.11 -2.98
CA LEU A 187 -6.29 26.32 -1.63
C LEU A 187 -5.20 26.99 -0.77
N LYS A 188 -5.56 27.97 0.05
CA LYS A 188 -4.65 28.69 0.94
C LYS A 188 -4.90 28.33 2.41
N PRO A 189 -3.89 28.52 3.30
CA PRO A 189 -4.01 28.11 4.70
C PRO A 189 -5.21 28.71 5.44
N PHE A 190 -5.56 29.97 5.19
CA PHE A 190 -6.73 30.62 5.81
C PHE A 190 -8.09 30.09 5.30
N GLU A 191 -8.12 29.39 4.16
CA GLU A 191 -9.34 28.75 3.63
C GLU A 191 -9.58 27.35 4.24
N LEU A 192 -8.67 26.87 5.10
CA LEU A 192 -8.78 25.59 5.79
C LEU A 192 -9.53 25.68 7.12
N VAL A 193 -9.69 26.90 7.64
CA VAL A 193 -10.36 27.19 8.92
C VAL A 193 -11.85 27.38 8.69
#